data_AF-A0A8H3EDX1-F1
#
_entry.id   AF-A0A8H3EDX1-F1
#
_cell.length_a   1.000
_cell.length_b   1.000
_cell.length_c   1.000
_cell.angle_alpha   90.00
_cell.angle_beta   90.00
_cell.angle_gamma   90.00
#
_symmetry.space_group_name_H-M   'P 1'
#
loop_
_entity.id
_entity.type
_entity.pdbx_description
1 polymer ?
#
loop_
_entity_poly.entity_id
_entity_poly.type
_entity_poly.pdbx_seq_one_letter_code
_entity_poly.pdbx_strand_id
1 'polypeptide(L)'
;MFCKKLVEISRSGQGTEAGLAQIIYTAMIPRCPAKLAFGGNSRWSTSALPRNPVYMQPISAPKPDWHIGYCEDDEDFSTEAMSVVHHHLARKYTMPATGTILPFITVELKSEGTGGTLLHARYQAASSGTCAVESVRWLYKQANVFDSKITDSVAFSLCANGTVVELSIHWFSPEKRCYYMSRLKTFVTAEGEDV
;
A
#
# COMPACT_ATOMS: atom_id res chain seq x y z
N MET A 1 -4.37 -15.73 13.79
CA MET A 1 -5.62 -15.85 13.00
C MET A 1 -5.56 -15.06 11.69
N PHE A 2 -5.20 -13.77 11.69
CA PHE A 2 -5.04 -12.92 10.49
C PHE A 2 -4.18 -13.55 9.37
N CYS A 3 -2.93 -13.91 9.69
CA CYS A 3 -1.97 -14.36 8.68
C CYS A 3 -2.39 -15.69 8.05
N LYS A 4 -2.99 -16.61 8.82
CA LYS A 4 -3.51 -17.88 8.28
C LYS A 4 -4.57 -17.65 7.19
N LYS A 5 -5.53 -16.75 7.42
CA LYS A 5 -6.57 -16.45 6.41
C LYS A 5 -6.03 -15.72 5.18
N LEU A 6 -5.04 -14.82 5.33
CA LEU A 6 -4.36 -14.23 4.17
C LEU A 6 -3.69 -15.30 3.30
N VAL A 7 -3.12 -16.32 3.94
CA VAL A 7 -2.47 -17.42 3.24
C VAL A 7 -3.49 -18.34 2.57
N GLU A 8 -4.62 -18.64 3.21
CA GLU A 8 -5.73 -19.36 2.57
C GLU A 8 -6.20 -18.63 1.30
N ILE A 9 -6.36 -17.31 1.36
CA ILE A 9 -6.67 -16.48 0.20
C ILE A 9 -5.58 -16.61 -0.86
N SER A 10 -4.31 -16.47 -0.48
CA SER A 10 -3.18 -16.59 -1.40
C SER A 10 -3.09 -17.96 -2.07
N ARG A 11 -3.45 -19.04 -1.37
CA ARG A 11 -3.44 -20.42 -1.89
C ARG A 11 -4.59 -20.67 -2.85
N SER A 12 -5.79 -20.16 -2.54
CA SER A 12 -6.98 -20.37 -3.36
C SER A 12 -6.93 -19.65 -4.72
N GLY A 13 -6.14 -18.57 -4.83
CA GLY A 13 -6.17 -17.67 -5.99
C GLY A 13 -7.51 -16.97 -6.20
N GLN A 14 -8.48 -17.15 -5.29
CA GLN A 14 -9.85 -16.65 -5.34
C GLN A 14 -10.20 -15.87 -4.07
N GLY A 15 -9.29 -14.99 -3.62
CA GLY A 15 -9.61 -14.05 -2.56
C GLY A 15 -10.71 -13.10 -3.02
N THR A 16 -11.92 -13.24 -2.47
CA THR A 16 -12.91 -12.18 -2.61
C THR A 16 -12.46 -10.98 -1.80
N GLU A 17 -12.62 -9.78 -2.37
CA GLU A 17 -12.31 -8.51 -1.72
C GLU A 17 -12.98 -8.41 -0.33
N ALA A 18 -14.21 -8.92 -0.21
CA ALA A 18 -14.95 -9.02 1.04
C ALA A 18 -14.27 -9.90 2.11
N GLY A 19 -13.68 -11.04 1.71
CA GLY A 19 -12.96 -11.92 2.63
C GLY A 19 -11.70 -11.27 3.20
N LEU A 20 -10.91 -10.62 2.34
CA LEU A 20 -9.67 -9.95 2.74
C LEU A 20 -9.94 -8.70 3.59
N ALA A 21 -10.93 -7.90 3.22
CA ALA A 21 -11.38 -6.74 4.00
C ALA A 21 -11.81 -7.18 5.41
N GLN A 22 -12.61 -8.24 5.53
CA GLN A 22 -13.04 -8.77 6.82
C GLN A 22 -11.84 -9.19 7.69
N ILE A 23 -10.82 -9.81 7.10
CA ILE A 23 -9.61 -10.25 7.81
C ILE A 23 -8.81 -9.06 8.33
N ILE A 24 -8.62 -8.03 7.50
CA ILE A 24 -7.90 -6.81 7.85
C ILE A 24 -8.63 -6.05 8.96
N TYR A 25 -9.93 -5.84 8.81
CA TYR A 25 -10.76 -5.15 9.80
C TYR A 25 -10.78 -5.86 11.14
N THR A 26 -10.96 -7.18 11.16
CA THR A 26 -11.14 -7.92 12.41
C THR A 26 -9.83 -8.16 13.17
N ALA A 27 -8.69 -8.26 12.47
CA ALA A 27 -7.48 -8.78 13.10
C ALA A 27 -6.23 -7.89 12.98
N MET A 28 -6.14 -7.00 11.98
CA MET A 28 -5.03 -6.03 11.90
C MET A 28 -5.40 -4.66 12.46
N ILE A 29 -6.63 -4.20 12.22
CA ILE A 29 -7.10 -2.89 12.68
C ILE A 29 -8.41 -3.07 13.48
N PRO A 30 -8.39 -3.82 14.59
CA PRO A 30 -9.59 -4.23 15.33
C PRO A 30 -10.39 -3.08 15.96
N ARG A 31 -9.82 -1.87 15.98
CA ARG A 31 -10.47 -0.63 16.40
C ARG A 31 -10.39 0.43 15.32
N CYS A 32 -10.55 0.04 14.06
CA CYS A 32 -10.77 1.04 13.04
C CYS A 32 -12.20 1.55 13.18
N PRO A 33 -12.44 2.81 13.57
CA PRO A 33 -13.77 3.37 13.60
C PRO A 33 -14.18 3.61 12.16
N ALA A 34 -14.58 2.55 11.44
CA ALA A 34 -15.35 2.55 10.21
C ALA A 34 -15.14 3.74 9.23
N LYS A 35 -13.92 4.03 8.77
CA LYS A 35 -13.68 5.05 7.71
C LYS A 35 -12.54 4.73 6.75
N LEU A 36 -12.18 3.45 6.65
CA LEU A 36 -11.23 3.00 5.64
C LEU A 36 -11.99 2.52 4.41
N ALA A 37 -11.41 2.78 3.25
CA ALA A 37 -11.87 2.21 2.02
C ALA A 37 -10.82 1.27 1.43
N PHE A 38 -11.30 0.36 0.61
CA PHE A 38 -10.50 -0.63 -0.07
C PHE A 38 -10.60 -0.38 -1.57
N GLY A 39 -9.49 -0.57 -2.24
CA GLY A 39 -9.47 -0.72 -3.68
C GLY A 39 -8.43 -1.77 -4.04
N GLY A 40 -8.29 -2.04 -5.33
CA GLY A 40 -7.35 -3.04 -5.77
C GLY A 40 -7.32 -3.19 -7.28
N ASN A 41 -6.35 -3.98 -7.72
CA ASN A 41 -6.22 -4.48 -9.08
C ASN A 41 -6.28 -3.38 -10.17
N SER A 42 -5.92 -2.15 -9.81
CA SER A 42 -5.99 -0.95 -10.66
C SER A 42 -4.61 -0.32 -10.76
N ARG A 43 -4.20 0.04 -11.99
CA ARG A 43 -2.89 0.65 -12.21
C ARG A 43 -2.88 2.07 -11.65
N TRP A 44 -1.87 2.36 -10.85
CA TRP A 44 -1.61 3.68 -10.31
C TRP A 44 -0.90 4.56 -11.35
N SER A 45 -1.07 5.88 -11.21
CA SER A 45 -0.39 6.84 -12.09
C SER A 45 1.12 6.81 -11.88
N THR A 46 1.88 6.67 -12.97
CA THR A 46 3.36 6.79 -12.94
C THR A 46 3.83 8.23 -12.72
N SER A 47 2.93 9.20 -12.83
CA SER A 47 3.27 10.62 -12.59
C SER A 47 3.63 10.90 -11.13
N ALA A 48 3.16 10.06 -10.20
CA ALA A 48 3.48 10.15 -8.79
C ALA A 48 4.79 9.46 -8.43
N LEU A 49 5.34 8.64 -9.32
CA LEU A 49 6.59 7.95 -9.06
C LEU A 49 7.79 8.90 -9.23
N PRO A 50 8.79 8.81 -8.34
CA PRO A 50 10.02 9.56 -8.48
C PRO A 50 10.74 9.14 -9.77
N ARG A 51 11.22 10.13 -10.53
CA ARG A 51 12.13 9.88 -11.65
C ARG A 51 13.57 10.02 -11.16
N ASN A 52 14.40 9.02 -11.43
CA ASN A 52 15.82 9.10 -11.18
C ASN A 52 16.56 9.14 -12.52
N PRO A 53 17.26 10.24 -12.86
CA PRO A 53 17.94 10.37 -14.14
C PRO A 53 19.10 9.37 -14.33
N VAL A 54 19.61 8.77 -13.25
CA VAL A 54 20.68 7.76 -13.30
C VAL A 54 20.17 6.43 -13.86
N TYR A 55 18.90 6.10 -13.63
CA TYR A 55 18.30 4.85 -14.10
C TYR A 55 17.47 5.10 -15.36
N MET A 56 17.84 4.49 -16.48
CA MET A 56 17.15 4.69 -17.76
C MET A 56 15.73 4.12 -17.76
N GLN A 57 15.46 3.10 -16.96
CA GLN A 57 14.14 2.46 -16.91
C GLN A 57 13.29 3.08 -15.80
N PRO A 58 12.12 3.66 -16.12
CA PRO A 58 11.22 4.17 -15.11
C PRO A 58 10.64 3.00 -14.30
N ILE A 59 10.29 3.26 -13.04
CA ILE A 59 9.53 2.31 -12.23
C ILE A 59 8.19 2.06 -12.94
N SER A 60 7.85 0.79 -13.15
CA SER A 60 6.58 0.41 -13.75
C SER A 60 5.41 0.92 -12.91
N ALA A 61 4.31 1.28 -13.56
CA ALA A 61 3.07 1.67 -12.89
C ALA A 61 2.69 0.62 -11.82
N PRO A 62 2.62 1.01 -10.53
CA PRO A 62 2.20 0.09 -9.49
C PRO A 62 0.79 -0.41 -9.78
N LYS A 63 0.52 -1.68 -9.47
CA LYS A 63 -0.81 -2.27 -9.60
C LYS A 63 -0.99 -3.24 -8.43
N PRO A 64 -1.16 -2.70 -7.21
CA PRO A 64 -1.28 -3.56 -6.05
C PRO A 64 -2.55 -4.42 -6.15
N ASP A 65 -2.46 -5.66 -5.68
CA ASP A 65 -3.61 -6.56 -5.63
C ASP A 65 -4.72 -5.94 -4.79
N TRP A 66 -4.36 -5.35 -3.64
CA TRP A 66 -5.24 -4.45 -2.87
C TRP A 66 -4.50 -3.25 -2.29
N HIS A 67 -5.25 -2.21 -1.95
CA HIS A 67 -4.78 -1.07 -1.18
C HIS A 67 -5.87 -0.58 -0.23
N ILE A 68 -5.41 0.07 0.84
CA ILE A 68 -6.25 0.63 1.88
C ILE A 68 -5.90 2.10 2.02
N GLY A 69 -6.92 2.93 2.06
CA GLY A 69 -6.81 4.37 2.28
C GLY A 69 -8.04 4.89 3.02
N TYR A 70 -8.19 6.20 3.00
CA TYR A 70 -9.35 6.87 3.56
C TYR A 70 -10.56 6.74 2.63
N CYS A 71 -11.75 6.68 3.24
CA CYS A 71 -13.01 6.70 2.51
C CYS A 71 -13.28 8.09 1.91
N GLU A 72 -13.89 8.14 0.73
CA GLU A 72 -14.32 9.38 0.10
C GLU A 72 -15.53 9.99 0.81
N ASP A 73 -16.42 9.14 1.31
CA ASP A 73 -17.62 9.53 2.06
C ASP A 73 -17.32 9.79 3.55
N ASP A 74 -16.05 9.99 3.91
CA ASP A 74 -15.65 10.29 5.28
C ASP A 74 -15.99 11.75 5.64
N GLU A 75 -16.92 11.93 6.58
CA GLU A 75 -17.34 13.23 7.12
C GLU A 75 -16.21 14.04 7.80
N ASP A 76 -15.06 13.42 8.10
CA ASP A 76 -13.89 14.12 8.66
C ASP A 76 -13.16 14.95 7.60
N PHE A 77 -13.35 14.67 6.31
CA PHE A 77 -12.85 15.56 5.26
C PHE A 77 -13.77 16.77 5.10
N SER A 78 -13.20 17.96 5.31
CA SER A 78 -13.91 19.20 4.97
C SER A 78 -14.16 19.29 3.47
N THR A 79 -15.13 20.12 3.07
CA THR A 79 -15.42 20.38 1.65
C THR A 79 -14.18 20.93 0.91
N GLU A 80 -13.36 21.74 1.58
CA GLU A 80 -12.09 22.25 1.05
C GLU A 80 -11.07 21.13 0.86
N ALA A 81 -10.96 20.21 1.82
CA ALA A 81 -10.08 19.05 1.71
C ALA A 81 -10.49 18.16 0.52
N MET A 82 -11.80 17.90 0.37
CA MET A 82 -12.32 17.15 -0.77
C MET A 82 -12.11 17.86 -2.10
N SER A 83 -12.21 19.19 -2.13
CA SER A 83 -11.87 19.98 -3.32
C SER A 83 -10.41 19.77 -3.75
N VAL A 84 -9.48 19.73 -2.78
CA VAL A 84 -8.06 19.41 -3.04
C VAL A 84 -7.90 17.97 -3.53
N VAL A 85 -8.56 17.00 -2.89
CA VAL A 85 -8.53 15.59 -3.29
C VAL A 85 -8.95 15.41 -4.75
N HIS A 86 -10.03 16.07 -5.17
CA HIS A 86 -10.56 15.95 -6.53
C HIS A 86 -9.92 16.88 -7.55
N HIS A 87 -9.08 17.83 -7.11
CA HIS A 87 -8.43 18.78 -8.00
C HIS A 87 -7.64 18.05 -9.09
N HIS A 88 -7.82 18.43 -10.36
CA HIS A 88 -7.27 17.72 -11.52
C HIS A 88 -5.73 17.51 -11.46
N LEU A 89 -4.99 18.42 -10.85
CA LEU A 89 -3.54 18.27 -10.65
C LEU A 89 -3.16 17.34 -9.50
N ALA A 90 -4.00 17.29 -8.46
CA ALA A 90 -3.76 16.54 -7.22
C ALA A 90 -4.27 15.10 -7.30
N ARG A 91 -5.35 14.86 -8.07
CA ARG A 91 -6.07 13.59 -8.14
C ARG A 91 -5.17 12.38 -8.37
N LYS A 92 -4.13 12.52 -9.19
CA LYS A 92 -3.18 11.43 -9.48
C LYS A 92 -2.31 11.02 -8.28
N TYR A 93 -2.18 11.88 -7.28
CA TYR A 93 -1.48 11.63 -6.02
C TYR A 93 -2.45 11.24 -4.90
N THR A 94 -3.57 11.96 -4.78
CA THR A 94 -4.59 11.78 -3.74
C THR A 94 -5.47 10.56 -3.98
N MET A 95 -5.71 10.19 -5.24
CA MET A 95 -6.52 9.04 -5.64
C MET A 95 -5.82 8.30 -6.79
N PRO A 96 -4.69 7.62 -6.52
CA PRO A 96 -3.91 6.96 -7.56
C PRO A 96 -4.67 5.80 -8.23
N ALA A 97 -5.72 5.29 -7.57
CA ALA A 97 -6.68 4.33 -8.10
C ALA A 97 -8.10 4.67 -7.60
N THR A 98 -9.10 3.96 -8.13
CA THR A 98 -10.47 4.03 -7.65
C THR A 98 -10.61 3.43 -6.25
N GLY A 99 -11.54 3.97 -5.47
CA GLY A 99 -11.98 3.35 -4.21
C GLY A 99 -11.30 3.87 -2.95
N THR A 100 -10.18 4.59 -3.01
CA THR A 100 -9.52 5.13 -1.79
C THR A 100 -8.89 6.50 -1.99
N ILE A 101 -8.94 7.34 -0.97
CA ILE A 101 -8.12 8.55 -0.85
C ILE A 101 -6.83 8.21 -0.10
N LEU A 102 -5.69 8.70 -0.59
CA LEU A 102 -4.35 8.58 -0.03
C LEU A 102 -4.05 7.17 0.53
N PRO A 103 -3.97 6.15 -0.34
CA PRO A 103 -3.70 4.79 0.11
C PRO A 103 -2.38 4.73 0.88
N PHE A 104 -2.44 4.21 2.10
CA PHE A 104 -1.31 4.14 3.04
C PHE A 104 -0.92 2.69 3.40
N ILE A 105 -1.71 1.69 2.99
CA ILE A 105 -1.34 0.27 3.03
C ILE A 105 -1.56 -0.34 1.66
N THR A 106 -0.62 -1.14 1.18
CA THR A 106 -0.76 -1.95 -0.04
C THR A 106 -0.60 -3.43 0.29
N VAL A 107 -1.24 -4.28 -0.50
CA VAL A 107 -1.20 -5.74 -0.34
C VAL A 107 -0.84 -6.35 -1.68
N GLU A 108 0.17 -7.21 -1.67
CA GLU A 108 0.62 -7.99 -2.82
C GLU A 108 0.58 -9.47 -2.45
N LEU A 109 -0.23 -10.23 -3.17
CA LEU A 109 -0.33 -11.68 -3.01
C LEU A 109 0.29 -12.39 -4.20
N LYS A 110 0.95 -13.51 -3.93
CA LYS A 110 1.55 -14.33 -4.98
C LYS A 110 1.26 -15.80 -4.72
N SER A 111 0.66 -16.45 -5.71
CA SER A 111 0.49 -17.90 -5.71
C SER A 111 1.75 -18.56 -6.27
N GLU A 112 2.31 -19.50 -5.52
CA GLU A 112 3.46 -20.31 -5.98
C GLU A 112 3.05 -21.22 -7.14
N GLY A 113 1.76 -21.60 -7.22
CA GLY A 113 1.22 -22.40 -8.32
C GLY A 113 1.26 -21.71 -9.69
N THR A 114 1.41 -20.38 -9.73
CA THR A 114 1.58 -19.62 -10.99
C THR A 114 3.02 -19.10 -11.19
N GLY A 115 3.99 -19.63 -10.42
CA GLY A 115 5.37 -19.14 -10.43
C GLY A 115 5.57 -17.79 -9.72
N GLY A 116 4.56 -17.30 -9.03
CA GLY A 116 4.67 -16.12 -8.17
C GLY A 116 5.55 -16.42 -6.95
N THR A 117 6.41 -15.47 -6.58
CA THR A 117 7.28 -15.60 -5.40
C THR A 117 7.05 -14.43 -4.45
N LEU A 118 7.37 -14.63 -3.17
CA LEU A 118 7.36 -13.53 -2.20
C LEU A 118 8.32 -12.39 -2.62
N LEU A 119 9.41 -12.72 -3.32
CA LEU A 119 10.32 -11.72 -3.87
C LEU A 119 9.64 -10.84 -4.93
N HIS A 120 8.85 -11.42 -5.83
CA HIS A 120 8.06 -10.65 -6.80
C HIS A 120 7.05 -9.73 -6.09
N ALA A 121 6.38 -10.22 -5.04
CA ALA A 121 5.49 -9.40 -4.21
C ALA A 121 6.23 -8.21 -3.58
N ARG A 122 7.44 -8.43 -3.03
CA ARG A 122 8.27 -7.36 -2.43
C ARG A 122 8.64 -6.27 -3.44
N TYR A 123 9.01 -6.62 -4.67
CA TYR A 123 9.36 -5.62 -5.68
C TYR A 123 8.15 -4.78 -6.10
N GLN A 124 6.98 -5.40 -6.23
CA GLN A 124 5.73 -4.66 -6.48
C GLN A 124 5.37 -3.77 -5.29
N ALA A 125 5.42 -4.30 -4.07
CA ALA A 125 5.17 -3.55 -2.85
C ALA A 125 6.12 -2.37 -2.65
N ALA A 126 7.41 -2.50 -2.99
CA ALA A 126 8.38 -1.41 -2.95
C ALA A 126 7.97 -0.25 -3.88
N SER A 127 7.44 -0.58 -5.06
CA SER A 127 6.96 0.40 -6.03
C SER A 127 5.68 1.08 -5.55
N SER A 128 4.71 0.30 -5.07
CA SER A 128 3.44 0.78 -4.55
C SER A 128 3.64 1.65 -3.29
N GLY A 129 4.48 1.21 -2.36
CA GLY A 129 4.83 1.96 -1.14
C GLY A 129 5.58 3.26 -1.44
N THR A 130 6.53 3.24 -2.38
CA THR A 130 7.20 4.46 -2.86
C THR A 130 6.21 5.48 -3.42
N CYS A 131 5.24 5.02 -4.21
CA CYS A 131 4.20 5.88 -4.76
C CYS A 131 3.32 6.50 -3.67
N ALA A 132 2.91 5.71 -2.67
CA ALA A 132 2.13 6.19 -1.53
C ALA A 132 2.88 7.27 -0.73
N VAL A 133 4.17 7.03 -0.45
CA VAL A 133 5.05 7.99 0.24
C VAL A 133 5.17 9.29 -0.57
N GLU A 134 5.46 9.22 -1.87
CA GLU A 134 5.62 10.43 -2.68
C GLU A 134 4.31 11.20 -2.89
N SER A 135 3.15 10.54 -2.89
CA SER A 135 1.85 11.21 -2.90
C SER A 135 1.68 12.16 -1.72
N VAL A 136 1.98 11.69 -0.50
CA VAL A 136 1.89 12.53 0.71
C VAL A 136 2.94 13.62 0.70
N ARG A 137 4.17 13.31 0.28
CA ARG A 137 5.24 14.32 0.14
C ARG A 137 4.90 15.39 -0.87
N TRP A 138 4.26 15.03 -1.98
CA TRP A 138 3.80 15.99 -2.98
C TRP A 138 2.80 16.98 -2.38
N LEU A 139 1.85 16.49 -1.58
CA LEU A 139 0.90 17.36 -0.86
C LEU A 139 1.61 18.33 0.09
N TYR A 140 2.57 17.85 0.89
CA TYR A 140 3.34 18.73 1.77
C TYR A 140 4.10 19.81 1.00
N LYS A 141 4.69 19.46 -0.16
CA LYS A 141 5.32 20.44 -1.04
C LYS A 141 4.32 21.48 -1.55
N GLN A 142 3.11 21.08 -1.97
CA GLN A 142 2.07 22.02 -2.42
C GLN A 142 1.57 22.92 -1.29
N ALA A 143 1.53 22.40 -0.06
CA ALA A 143 1.15 23.15 1.13
C ALA A 143 2.29 24.02 1.70
N ASN A 144 3.46 24.07 1.06
CA ASN A 144 4.67 24.74 1.55
C ASN A 144 5.10 24.29 2.97
N VAL A 145 4.88 23.02 3.30
CA VAL A 145 5.31 22.41 4.55
C VAL A 145 6.71 21.81 4.35
N PHE A 146 7.74 22.56 4.74
CA PHE A 146 9.14 22.16 4.55
C PHE A 146 9.72 21.38 5.74
N ASP A 147 9.17 21.56 6.94
CA ASP A 147 9.65 20.92 8.18
C ASP A 147 8.95 19.58 8.51
N SER A 148 8.44 18.89 7.48
CA SER A 148 7.82 17.57 7.67
C SER A 148 8.84 16.54 8.18
N LYS A 149 8.46 15.78 9.21
CA LYS A 149 9.25 14.66 9.72
C LYS A 149 9.14 13.49 8.75
N ILE A 150 10.12 12.59 8.78
CA ILE A 150 10.09 11.34 8.01
C ILE A 150 8.81 10.55 8.31
N THR A 151 8.37 10.57 9.57
CA THR A 151 7.16 9.90 10.06
C THR A 151 5.87 10.42 9.43
N ASP A 152 5.88 11.61 8.85
CA ASP A 152 4.68 12.25 8.32
C ASP A 152 4.34 11.73 6.92
N SER A 153 5.27 11.00 6.28
CA SER A 153 5.09 10.42 4.94
C SER A 153 5.50 8.95 4.91
N VAL A 154 4.94 8.14 5.81
CA VAL A 154 5.15 6.69 5.81
C VAL A 154 4.00 5.96 5.12
N ALA A 155 4.31 4.81 4.52
CA ALA A 155 3.33 3.87 4.03
C ALA A 155 3.70 2.45 4.49
N PHE A 156 2.75 1.53 4.45
CA PHE A 156 2.96 0.14 4.79
C PHE A 156 2.66 -0.76 3.59
N SER A 157 3.24 -1.94 3.58
CA SER A 157 2.84 -2.98 2.64
C SER A 157 2.82 -4.35 3.28
N LEU A 158 1.92 -5.19 2.80
CA LEU A 158 1.84 -6.61 3.11
C LEU A 158 2.17 -7.40 1.85
N CYS A 159 3.21 -8.23 1.93
CA CYS A 159 3.53 -9.20 0.90
C CYS A 159 3.18 -10.58 1.43
N ALA A 160 2.43 -11.38 0.69
CA ALA A 160 2.20 -12.76 1.11
C ALA A 160 2.24 -13.77 -0.05
N ASN A 161 2.61 -14.99 0.30
CA ASN A 161 2.48 -16.18 -0.52
C ASN A 161 1.72 -17.27 0.25
N GLY A 162 1.77 -18.52 -0.23
CA GLY A 162 1.10 -19.64 0.42
C GLY A 162 1.65 -20.06 1.78
N THR A 163 2.69 -19.42 2.32
CA THR A 163 3.34 -19.86 3.58
C THR A 163 3.75 -18.71 4.48
N VAL A 164 4.00 -17.53 3.93
CA VAL A 164 4.60 -16.39 4.62
C VAL A 164 3.81 -15.13 4.33
N VAL A 165 3.66 -14.29 5.36
CA VAL A 165 3.19 -12.90 5.26
C VAL A 165 4.29 -12.00 5.81
N GLU A 166 4.62 -10.92 5.09
CA GLU A 166 5.59 -9.91 5.52
C GLU A 166 4.97 -8.52 5.54
N LEU A 167 5.07 -7.87 6.69
CA LEU A 167 4.75 -6.47 6.87
C LEU A 167 6.02 -5.64 6.71
N SER A 168 5.95 -4.63 5.85
CA SER A 168 7.03 -3.67 5.63
C SER A 168 6.55 -2.23 5.81
N ILE A 169 7.47 -1.35 6.18
CA ILE A 169 7.29 0.10 6.21
C ILE A 169 8.11 0.74 5.10
N HIS A 170 7.57 1.81 4.53
CA HIS A 170 8.17 2.62 3.47
C HIS A 170 8.32 4.05 3.94
N TRP A 171 9.43 4.69 3.58
CA TRP A 171 9.67 6.10 3.86
C TRP A 171 10.67 6.70 2.88
N PHE A 172 10.72 8.03 2.82
CA PHE A 172 11.77 8.76 2.11
C PHE A 172 12.79 9.31 3.11
N SER A 173 14.08 9.14 2.83
CA SER A 173 15.16 9.79 3.59
C SER A 173 15.56 11.09 2.90
N PRO A 174 15.33 12.27 3.52
CA PRO A 174 15.74 13.55 2.94
C PRO A 174 17.26 13.66 2.76
N GLU A 175 18.03 13.20 3.75
CA GLU A 175 19.49 13.21 3.75
C GLU A 175 20.07 12.43 2.57
N LYS A 176 19.59 11.19 2.38
CA LYS A 176 20.08 10.28 1.33
C LYS A 176 19.36 10.45 0.00
N ARG A 177 18.30 11.27 -0.03
CA ARG A 177 17.43 11.55 -1.18
C ARG A 177 16.90 10.28 -1.86
N CYS A 178 16.56 9.26 -1.07
CA CYS A 178 16.12 7.97 -1.58
C CYS A 178 14.96 7.38 -0.76
N TYR A 179 14.25 6.47 -1.40
CA TYR A 179 13.15 5.72 -0.79
C TYR A 179 13.68 4.44 -0.19
N TYR A 180 13.15 4.10 0.97
CA TYR A 180 13.48 2.89 1.70
C TYR A 180 12.23 2.07 1.93
N MET A 181 12.41 0.76 1.86
CA MET A 181 11.48 -0.24 2.37
C MET A 181 12.25 -1.06 3.40
N SER A 182 11.67 -1.24 4.59
CA SER A 182 12.22 -2.15 5.59
C SER A 182 11.15 -3.07 6.11
N ARG A 183 11.53 -4.33 6.29
CA ARG A 183 10.66 -5.36 6.84
C ARG A 183 10.51 -5.15 8.34
N LEU A 184 9.28 -4.97 8.79
CA LEU A 184 8.94 -4.86 10.21
C LEU A 184 8.74 -6.22 10.86
N LYS A 185 7.98 -7.10 10.20
CA LYS A 185 7.60 -8.39 10.76
C LYS A 185 7.31 -9.42 9.69
N THR A 186 7.66 -10.67 9.99
CA THR A 186 7.32 -11.84 9.18
C THR A 186 6.45 -12.77 10.00
N PHE A 187 5.47 -13.39 9.35
CA PHE A 187 4.60 -14.38 9.93
C PHE A 187 4.65 -15.63 9.05
N VAL A 188 4.97 -16.77 9.66
CA VAL A 188 4.89 -18.08 9.00
C VAL A 188 3.53 -18.68 9.34
N THR A 189 2.90 -19.31 8.36
CA THR A 189 1.51 -19.80 8.47
C THR A 189 1.38 -21.30 8.37
N ALA A 190 2.45 -22.00 7.98
CA ALA A 190 2.57 -23.42 8.23
C ALA A 190 2.70 -23.58 9.75
N GLU A 191 1.67 -24.13 10.39
CA GLU A 191 1.92 -24.95 11.57
C GLU A 191 2.78 -26.10 11.06
N GLY A 192 4.01 -26.22 11.56
CA GLY A 192 4.61 -27.54 11.55
C GLY A 192 3.64 -28.42 12.31
N GLU A 193 3.10 -29.44 11.66
CA GLU A 193 2.82 -30.65 12.42
C GLU A 193 4.20 -31.03 12.98
N ASP A 194 4.36 -30.86 14.29
CA ASP A 194 5.50 -31.42 15.00
C ASP A 194 5.54 -32.91 14.62
N VAL A 195 6.58 -33.29 13.87
CA VAL A 195 6.88 -34.68 13.50
C VAL A 195 7.40 -35.41 14.73
#